data_AF-A0A951MM67-F1
#
_entry.id   AF-A0A951MM67-F1
#
_cell.length_a   1.000
_cell.length_b   1.000
_cell.length_c   1.000
_cell.angle_alpha   90.00
_cell.angle_beta   90.00
_cell.angle_gamma   90.00
#
_symmetry.space_group_name_H-M   'P 1'
#
loop_
_entity.id
_entity.type
_entity.pdbx_description
1 polymer ?
#
loop_
_entity_poly.entity_id
_entity_poly.type
_entity_poly.pdbx_seq_one_letter_code
_entity_poly.pdbx_strand_id
1 'polypeptide(L)'
;MDEPCEIYYDELLDRAEEIPLQRFNRAEDMSEAAHEAYQAAVDRLVRQLDLGEAEALALTRAFGREVKAWIEEDTYDWDELRERLERVQETFDPTAA
;
A
#
# COMPACT_ATOMS: atom_id res chain seq x y z
N MET A 1 -2.72 -15.40 -9.54
CA MET A 1 -2.96 -15.06 -8.13
C MET A 1 -2.14 -13.80 -7.96
N ASP A 2 -2.80 -12.69 -7.67
CA ASP A 2 -2.11 -11.40 -7.55
C ASP A 2 -1.22 -11.44 -6.32
N GLU A 3 -0.02 -10.86 -6.43
CA GLU A 3 0.91 -10.81 -5.32
C GLU A 3 0.40 -9.83 -4.25
N PRO A 4 0.77 -10.00 -2.96
CA PRO A 4 0.34 -9.08 -1.92
C PRO A 4 0.63 -7.60 -2.20
N CYS A 5 1.79 -7.29 -2.79
CA CYS A 5 2.15 -5.93 -3.21
C CYS A 5 1.20 -5.39 -4.30
N GLU A 6 0.84 -6.22 -5.29
CA GLU A 6 -0.11 -5.86 -6.36
C GLU A 6 -1.48 -5.58 -5.78
N ILE A 7 -1.97 -6.41 -4.85
CA ILE A 7 -3.26 -6.18 -4.18
C ILE A 7 -3.27 -4.83 -3.46
N TYR A 8 -2.21 -4.52 -2.70
CA TYR A 8 -2.12 -3.24 -1.99
C TYR A 8 -2.03 -2.06 -2.97
N TYR A 9 -1.20 -2.21 -4.01
CA TYR A 9 -0.99 -1.18 -5.03
C TYR A 9 -2.28 -0.87 -5.79
N ASP A 10 -3.02 -1.89 -6.23
CA ASP A 10 -4.30 -1.73 -6.91
C ASP A 10 -5.33 -1.00 -6.02
N GLU A 11 -5.45 -1.41 -4.75
CA GLU A 11 -6.38 -0.74 -3.82
C GLU A 11 -5.99 0.73 -3.58
N LEU A 12 -4.70 1.04 -3.57
CA LEU A 12 -4.25 2.43 -3.46
C LEU A 12 -4.55 3.21 -4.75
N LEU A 13 -4.19 2.66 -5.91
CA LEU A 13 -4.37 3.31 -7.20
C LEU A 13 -5.85 3.64 -7.45
N ASP A 14 -6.74 2.67 -7.22
CA ASP A 14 -8.19 2.82 -7.37
C ASP A 14 -8.78 4.00 -6.58
N ARG A 15 -8.14 4.38 -5.47
CA ARG A 15 -8.60 5.46 -4.58
C ARG A 15 -7.86 6.77 -4.79
N ALA A 16 -6.63 6.70 -5.28
CA ALA A 16 -5.69 7.81 -5.19
C ALA A 16 -5.18 8.32 -6.54
N GLU A 17 -5.49 7.67 -7.67
CA GLU A 17 -4.94 8.02 -8.99
C GLU A 17 -5.18 9.50 -9.38
N GLU A 18 -6.32 10.07 -8.99
CA GLU A 18 -6.68 11.45 -9.33
C GLU A 18 -6.17 12.49 -8.30
N ILE A 19 -5.74 12.07 -7.11
CA ILE A 19 -5.33 12.97 -6.02
C ILE A 19 -4.14 13.88 -6.41
N PRO A 20 -3.10 13.39 -7.11
CA PRO A 20 -1.99 14.24 -7.55
C PRO A 20 -2.41 15.41 -8.44
N LEU A 21 -3.55 15.30 -9.13
CA LEU A 21 -4.10 16.36 -10.00
C LEU A 21 -4.78 17.48 -9.21
N GLN A 22 -5.05 17.27 -7.92
CA GLN A 22 -5.75 18.24 -7.09
C GLN A 22 -4.88 19.47 -6.76
N ARG A 23 -5.56 20.61 -6.63
CA ARG A 23 -4.92 21.90 -6.37
C ARG A 23 -4.54 22.10 -4.90
N PHE A 24 -5.29 21.51 -3.98
CA PHE A 24 -5.14 21.67 -2.53
C PHE A 24 -5.30 20.31 -1.86
N ASN A 25 -4.90 20.19 -0.58
CA ASN A 25 -5.12 19.02 0.28
C ASN A 25 -4.57 17.66 -0.18
N ARG A 26 -3.79 17.59 -1.26
CA ARG A 26 -3.23 16.34 -1.80
C ARG A 26 -2.67 15.39 -0.73
N ALA A 27 -1.82 15.89 0.17
CA ALA A 27 -1.20 15.05 1.18
C ALA A 27 -2.20 14.48 2.21
N GLU A 28 -3.25 15.24 2.55
CA GLU A 28 -4.31 14.80 3.46
C GLU A 28 -5.17 13.73 2.78
N ASP A 29 -5.69 14.05 1.59
CA ASP A 29 -6.50 13.13 0.78
C ASP A 29 -5.74 11.84 0.45
N MET A 30 -4.45 11.95 0.10
CA MET A 30 -3.60 10.80 -0.19
C MET A 30 -3.38 9.93 1.06
N SER A 31 -3.22 10.55 2.24
CA SER A 31 -3.12 9.81 3.50
C SER A 31 -4.42 9.10 3.86
N GLU A 32 -5.58 9.69 3.55
CA GLU A 32 -6.89 9.05 3.74
C GLU A 32 -7.06 7.86 2.79
N ALA A 33 -6.79 8.06 1.50
CA ALA A 33 -6.82 6.99 0.50
C ALA A 33 -5.88 5.83 0.85
N ALA A 34 -4.66 6.12 1.34
CA ALA A 34 -3.73 5.09 1.80
C ALA A 34 -4.23 4.31 3.03
N HIS A 35 -4.99 4.95 3.92
CA HIS A 35 -5.60 4.28 5.06
C HIS A 35 -6.72 3.33 4.63
N GLU A 36 -7.57 3.76 3.68
CA GLU A 36 -8.63 2.92 3.13
C GLU A 36 -8.07 1.73 2.33
N ALA A 37 -7.05 1.99 1.50
CA ALA A 37 -6.34 0.96 0.74
C ALA A 37 -5.71 -0.08 1.67
N TYR A 38 -5.11 0.36 2.78
CA TYR A 38 -4.58 -0.54 3.81
C TYR A 38 -5.67 -1.49 4.35
N GLN A 39 -6.85 -0.98 4.71
CA GLN A 39 -7.93 -1.80 5.26
C GLN A 39 -8.45 -2.80 4.21
N ALA A 40 -8.66 -2.34 2.99
CA ALA A 40 -9.15 -3.18 1.90
C ALA A 40 -8.13 -4.26 1.48
N ALA A 41 -6.85 -3.91 1.45
CA ALA A 41 -5.78 -4.85 1.15
C ALA A 41 -5.69 -5.95 2.20
N VAL A 42 -5.73 -5.63 3.50
CA VAL A 42 -5.75 -6.65 4.58
C VAL A 42 -6.90 -7.64 4.36
N ASP A 43 -8.11 -7.12 4.14
CA ASP A 43 -9.29 -7.96 3.92
C ASP A 43 -9.14 -8.87 2.69
N ARG A 44 -8.58 -8.35 1.59
CA ARG A 44 -8.31 -9.13 0.37
C ARG A 44 -7.23 -10.18 0.59
N LEU A 45 -6.13 -9.85 1.26
CA LEU A 45 -5.05 -10.79 1.55
C LEU A 45 -5.55 -11.98 2.37
N VAL A 46 -6.34 -11.72 3.42
CA VAL A 46 -6.91 -12.77 4.26
C VAL A 46 -7.90 -13.64 3.47
N ARG A 47 -8.75 -13.05 2.62
CA ARG A 47 -9.81 -13.80 1.92
C ARG A 47 -9.38 -14.46 0.62
N GLN A 48 -8.47 -13.84 -0.14
CA GLN A 48 -8.09 -14.28 -1.49
C GLN A 48 -6.82 -15.11 -1.50
N LEU A 49 -5.85 -14.77 -0.63
CA LEU A 49 -4.57 -15.49 -0.54
C LEU A 49 -4.48 -16.42 0.68
N ASP A 50 -5.53 -16.47 1.51
CA ASP A 50 -5.57 -17.25 2.75
C ASP A 50 -4.39 -16.94 3.69
N LEU A 51 -3.90 -15.69 3.64
CA LEU A 51 -2.88 -15.20 4.55
C LEU A 51 -3.46 -15.15 5.97
N GLY A 52 -2.68 -15.58 6.95
CA GLY A 52 -3.05 -15.42 8.35
C GLY A 52 -3.26 -13.93 8.65
N GLU A 53 -4.30 -13.57 9.41
CA GLU A 53 -4.64 -12.17 9.70
C GLU A 53 -3.45 -11.38 10.27
N ALA A 54 -2.67 -11.99 11.16
CA ALA A 54 -1.47 -11.38 11.72
C ALA A 54 -0.39 -11.10 10.66
N GLU A 55 -0.20 -12.02 9.71
CA GLU A 55 0.76 -11.89 8.62
C GLU A 55 0.29 -10.84 7.61
N ALA A 56 -0.99 -10.86 7.22
CA ALA A 56 -1.60 -9.86 6.35
C ALA A 56 -1.48 -8.44 6.95
N LEU A 57 -1.72 -8.29 8.24
CA LEU A 57 -1.54 -7.01 8.95
C LEU A 57 -0.08 -6.59 9.03
N ALA A 58 0.85 -7.51 9.29
CA ALA A 58 2.26 -7.19 9.39
C ALA A 58 2.83 -6.74 8.02
N LEU A 59 2.46 -7.44 6.95
CA LEU A 59 2.89 -7.13 5.59
C LEU A 59 2.30 -5.79 5.10
N THR A 60 0.99 -5.58 5.25
CA THR A 60 0.35 -4.30 4.86
C THR A 60 0.85 -3.11 5.69
N ARG A 61 1.25 -3.32 6.95
CA ARG A 61 1.94 -2.28 7.74
C ARG A 61 3.32 -1.95 7.17
N ALA A 62 4.03 -2.94 6.62
CA ALA A 62 5.30 -2.68 5.94
C ALA A 62 5.09 -1.85 4.67
N PHE A 63 4.10 -2.20 3.84
CA PHE A 63 3.69 -1.39 2.69
C PHE A 63 3.29 0.03 3.07
N GLY A 64 2.44 0.18 4.11
CA GLY A 64 2.00 1.50 4.57
C GLY A 64 3.12 2.42 5.04
N ARG A 65 4.27 1.89 5.50
CA ARG A 65 5.45 2.70 5.82
C ARG A 65 6.10 3.29 4.56
N GLU A 66 6.26 2.48 3.51
CA GLU A 66 6.81 2.95 2.23
C GLU A 66 5.89 3.96 1.56
N VAL A 67 4.59 3.70 1.59
CA VAL A 67 3.57 4.62 1.05
C VAL A 67 3.61 5.95 1.80
N LYS A 68 3.69 5.92 3.13
CA LYS A 68 3.81 7.15 3.91
C LYS A 68 5.06 7.95 3.51
N ALA A 69 6.21 7.30 3.38
CA ALA A 69 7.45 7.97 2.95
C ALA A 69 7.30 8.56 1.53
N TRP A 70 6.70 7.81 0.61
CA TRP A 70 6.40 8.27 -0.75
C TRP A 70 5.44 9.48 -0.78
N ILE A 71 4.42 9.52 0.07
CA ILE A 71 3.51 10.69 0.21
C ILE A 71 4.30 11.92 0.69
N GLU A 72 5.21 11.73 1.66
CA GLU A 72 6.03 12.82 2.21
C GLU A 72 7.02 13.41 1.18
N GLU A 73 7.36 12.66 0.12
CA GLU A 73 8.22 13.11 -0.98
C GLU A 73 7.49 14.02 -1.99
N ASP A 74 6.14 13.99 -2.05
CA ASP A 74 5.27 14.80 -2.94
C ASP A 74 5.61 14.70 -4.45
N THR A 75 6.29 13.61 -4.89
CA THR A 75 6.65 13.35 -6.29
C THR A 75 5.56 12.58 -7.05
N TYR A 76 4.81 11.73 -6.33
CA TYR A 76 3.75 10.85 -6.85
C TYR A 76 4.15 10.01 -8.07
N ASP A 77 5.36 9.46 -8.07
CA ASP A 77 5.78 8.47 -9.07
C ASP A 77 5.23 7.09 -8.70
N TRP A 78 4.22 6.65 -9.45
CA TRP A 78 3.52 5.38 -9.21
C TRP A 78 4.37 4.16 -9.54
N ASP A 79 5.20 4.23 -10.58
CA ASP A 79 6.10 3.14 -10.95
C ASP A 79 7.16 2.96 -9.86
N GLU A 80 7.71 4.05 -9.33
CA GLU A 80 8.62 4.02 -8.20
C GLU A 80 7.97 3.40 -6.95
N LEU A 81 6.73 3.79 -6.63
CA LEU A 81 5.99 3.22 -5.50
C LEU A 81 5.83 1.70 -5.65
N ARG A 82 5.46 1.23 -6.84
CA ARG A 82 5.32 -0.19 -7.13
C ARG A 82 6.62 -0.95 -6.84
N GLU A 83 7.75 -0.46 -7.35
CA GLU A 83 9.06 -1.08 -7.10
C GLU A 83 9.41 -1.11 -5.60
N ARG A 84 9.06 -0.07 -4.83
CA ARG A 84 9.27 -0.05 -3.37
C ARG A 84 8.46 -1.14 -2.68
N LEU A 85 7.19 -1.32 -3.07
CA LEU A 85 6.31 -2.35 -2.51
C LEU A 85 6.79 -3.77 -2.84
N GLU A 86 7.23 -4.01 -4.08
CA GLU A 86 7.82 -5.28 -4.49
C GLU A 86 9.06 -5.62 -3.64
N ARG A 87 9.99 -4.67 -3.47
CA ARG A 87 11.19 -4.87 -2.64
C ARG A 87 10.85 -5.16 -1.18
N VAL A 88 9.82 -4.50 -0.63
CA VAL A 88 9.34 -4.80 0.74
C VAL A 88 8.85 -6.24 0.82
N GLN A 89 8.03 -6.68 -0.12
CA GLN A 89 7.53 -8.05 -0.15
C GLN A 89 8.67 -9.08 -0.25
N GLU A 90 9.64 -8.86 -1.13
CA GLU A 90 10.79 -9.76 -1.32
C GLU A 90 11.66 -9.91 -0.06
N THR A 91 11.73 -8.85 0.74
CA THR A 91 12.55 -8.79 1.96
C THR A 91 11.74 -9.01 3.24
N PHE A 92 10.42 -9.18 3.12
CA PHE A 92 9.53 -9.34 4.26
C PHE A 92 9.74 -10.71 4.90
N ASP A 93 10.17 -10.68 6.17
CA ASP A 93 10.26 -11.86 7.00
C ASP A 93 9.16 -11.79 8.09
N PRO A 94 8.10 -12.62 8.01
CA PRO A 94 7.01 -12.62 8.97
C PRO A 94 7.45 -13.03 10.39
N THR A 95 8.65 -13.61 10.57
CA THR A 95 9.19 -14.00 11.88
C THR A 95 9.95 -12.88 12.60
N ALA A 96 10.22 -11.77 11.91
CA ALA A 96 10.93 -10.61 12.47
C ALA A 96 10.00 -9.51 13.02
N ALA A 97 8.68 -9.70 12.91
CA ALA A 97 7.63 -8.73 13.27
C ALA A 97 7.03 -8.94 14.68
#